data_AF-A0A8T4I3R2-F1
#
_entry.id   AF-A0A8T4I3R2-F1
#
_cell.length_a   1.000
_cell.length_b   1.000
_cell.length_c   1.000
_cell.angle_alpha   90.00
_cell.angle_beta   90.00
_cell.angle_gamma   90.00
#
_symmetry.space_group_name_H-M   'P 1'
#
loop_
_entity.id
_entity.type
_entity.pdbx_description
1 polymer ?
#
loop_
_entity_poly.entity_id
_entity_poly.type
_entity_poly.pdbx_seq_one_letter_code
_entity_poly.pdbx_strand_id
1 'polypeptide(L)' 'MIHVASEGRRSSRGNAQTLRRYWSTGPGAAKLRWGTPGDWKRCTRQLSKYMGARAKGYCQRLH' A
#
# COMPACT_ATOMS: atom_id res chain seq x y z
N MET A 1 -3.63 13.68 39.81
CA MET A 1 -3.54 14.52 38.59
C MET A 1 -3.44 13.60 37.38
N ILE A 2 -4.48 13.66 36.54
CA ILE A 2 -4.58 13.33 35.10
C ILE A 2 -4.31 11.86 34.68
N HIS A 3 -5.39 11.24 34.20
CA HIS A 3 -5.43 9.93 33.54
C HIS A 3 -4.55 9.90 32.28
N VAL A 4 -3.91 8.75 32.04
CA VAL A 4 -3.12 8.45 30.85
C VAL A 4 -3.99 8.60 29.59
N ALA A 5 -3.64 9.51 28.69
CA ALA A 5 -4.24 9.61 27.37
C ALA A 5 -3.30 8.96 26.34
N SER A 6 -3.61 7.70 26.04
CA SER A 6 -3.10 6.96 24.90
C SER A 6 -3.50 7.66 23.60
N GLU A 7 -2.63 8.51 23.06
CA GLU A 7 -2.78 8.99 21.68
C GLU A 7 -1.53 8.67 20.89
N GLY A 8 -1.33 7.37 20.68
CA GLY A 8 -0.56 6.86 19.57
C GLY A 8 -1.15 7.41 18.28
N ARG A 9 -0.59 8.52 17.79
CA ARG A 9 -0.90 9.11 16.49
C ARG A 9 -0.53 8.12 15.39
N ARG A 10 -1.45 7.18 15.12
CA ARG A 10 -1.49 6.38 13.89
C ARG A 10 -1.88 7.30 12.72
N SER A 11 -1.06 8.31 12.47
CA SER A 11 -1.13 9.17 11.29
C SER A 11 -0.52 8.44 10.11
N SER A 12 -1.24 7.45 9.58
CA SER A 12 -0.85 6.81 8.30
C SER A 12 -2.07 6.51 7.40
N ARG A 13 -3.27 6.94 7.78
CA ARG A 13 -4.51 6.63 7.04
C ARG A 13 -4.79 7.55 5.85
N GLY A 14 -4.00 8.61 5.64
CA GLY A 14 -4.24 9.60 4.57
C GLY A 14 -3.71 9.24 3.17
N ASN A 15 -2.78 8.28 3.03
CA ASN A 15 -2.10 8.04 1.75
C ASN A 15 -2.56 6.77 1.00
N ALA A 16 -3.53 6.01 1.52
CA ALA A 16 -3.95 4.77 0.87
C ALA A 16 -4.62 5.03 -0.50
N GLN A 17 -5.34 6.13 -0.66
CA GLN A 17 -5.98 6.49 -1.94
C GLN A 17 -4.97 7.04 -2.96
N THR A 18 -4.03 7.88 -2.52
CA THR A 18 -2.92 8.38 -3.34
C THR A 18 -2.04 7.23 -3.82
N LEU A 19 -1.71 6.30 -2.92
CA LEU A 19 -1.01 5.07 -3.28
C LEU A 19 -1.86 4.22 -4.23
N ARG A 20 -3.20 4.20 -4.10
CA ARG A 20 -4.05 3.39 -5.01
C ARG A 20 -3.93 3.94 -6.41
N ARG A 21 -4.07 5.26 -6.56
CA ARG A 21 -3.91 5.95 -7.84
C ARG A 21 -2.50 5.72 -8.41
N TYR A 22 -1.46 5.87 -7.59
CA TYR A 22 -0.07 5.71 -8.01
C TYR A 22 0.27 4.28 -8.48
N TRP A 23 -0.24 3.27 -7.78
CA TRP A 23 0.03 1.86 -8.08
C TRP A 23 -0.96 1.24 -9.07
N SER A 24 -2.16 1.81 -9.25
CA SER A 24 -3.17 1.34 -10.23
C SER A 24 -2.95 1.91 -11.63
N THR A 25 -2.75 3.23 -11.73
CA THR A 25 -2.66 3.93 -13.02
C THR A 25 -1.47 4.88 -13.12
N GLY A 26 -0.76 5.10 -12.02
CA GLY A 26 0.38 6.00 -11.97
C GLY A 26 1.74 5.34 -12.28
N PRO A 27 2.84 6.02 -11.93
CA PRO A 27 4.19 5.53 -12.16
C PRO A 27 4.49 4.19 -11.47
N GLY A 28 3.81 3.89 -10.37
CA GLY A 28 3.89 2.60 -9.68
C GLY A 28 3.34 1.47 -10.54
N ALA A 29 2.19 1.68 -11.19
CA ALA A 29 1.61 0.73 -12.13
C ALA A 29 2.56 0.40 -13.29
N ALA A 30 3.20 1.41 -13.87
CA ALA A 30 4.20 1.22 -14.93
C ALA A 30 5.41 0.39 -14.45
N LYS A 31 5.88 0.61 -13.20
CA LYS A 31 6.96 -0.21 -12.60
C LYS A 31 6.53 -1.65 -12.34
N LEU A 32 5.27 -1.88 -11.98
CA LEU A 32 4.72 -3.22 -11.80
C LEU A 32 4.53 -3.94 -13.12
N ARG A 33 4.26 -3.19 -14.21
CA ARG A 33 3.88 -3.70 -15.54
C ARG A 33 2.64 -4.58 -15.42
N TRP A 34 1.52 -3.96 -15.06
CA TRP A 34 0.21 -4.62 -15.08
C TRP A 34 -0.04 -5.28 -16.45
N GLY A 35 -0.59 -6.49 -16.44
CA GLY A 35 -0.73 -7.32 -17.64
C GLY A 35 0.48 -8.21 -17.94
N THR A 36 1.54 -8.19 -17.13
CA THR A 36 2.63 -9.18 -17.22
C THR A 36 2.48 -10.25 -16.12
N PRO A 37 2.71 -11.54 -16.43
CA PRO A 37 2.61 -12.59 -15.41
C PRO A 37 3.54 -12.30 -14.23
N GLY A 38 2.96 -12.30 -13.03
CA GLY A 38 3.69 -12.03 -11.78
C GLY A 38 3.71 -10.56 -11.34
N ASP A 39 2.89 -9.70 -11.95
CA ASP A 39 2.56 -8.35 -11.48
C ASP A 39 2.23 -8.32 -9.97
N TRP A 40 1.39 -9.26 -9.50
CA TRP A 40 1.01 -9.37 -8.10
C TRP A 40 2.19 -9.63 -7.16
N LYS A 41 3.13 -10.52 -7.53
CA LYS A 41 4.37 -10.78 -6.75
C LYS A 41 5.27 -9.54 -6.72
N ARG A 42 5.36 -8.82 -7.83
CA ARG A 42 6.10 -7.55 -7.93
C ARG A 42 5.50 -6.49 -7.02
N CYS A 43 4.17 -6.37 -7.03
CA CYS A 43 3.40 -5.46 -6.19
C CYS A 43 3.61 -5.77 -4.72
N THR A 44 3.36 -7.01 -4.31
CA THR A 44 3.52 -7.41 -2.90
C THR A 44 4.94 -7.23 -2.41
N ARG A 45 5.97 -7.56 -3.19
CA ARG A 45 7.37 -7.34 -2.79
C ARG A 45 7.70 -5.85 -2.58
N GLN A 46 7.21 -4.98 -3.47
CA GLN A 46 7.48 -3.55 -3.41
C GLN A 46 6.69 -2.88 -2.29
N LEU A 47 5.40 -3.20 -2.17
CA LEU A 47 4.50 -2.62 -1.16
C LEU A 47 4.72 -3.22 0.23
N SER A 48 5.23 -4.45 0.35
CA SER A 48 5.57 -5.04 1.67
C SER A 48 6.59 -4.18 2.42
N LYS A 49 7.51 -3.51 1.71
CA LYS A 49 8.47 -2.57 2.32
C LYS A 49 7.80 -1.36 2.99
N TYR A 50 6.63 -0.95 2.51
CA TYR A 50 5.93 0.25 2.98
C TYR A 50 4.71 -0.06 3.86
N MET A 51 4.02 -1.18 3.62
CA MET A 51 2.75 -1.55 4.25
C MET A 51 2.80 -2.89 5.00
N GLY A 52 3.91 -3.63 4.89
CA GLY A 52 4.05 -4.97 5.45
C GLY A 52 3.02 -5.95 4.91
N ALA A 53 2.46 -6.79 5.80
CA ALA A 53 1.49 -7.83 5.45
C ALA A 53 0.21 -7.30 4.77
N ARG A 54 -0.14 -6.02 4.97
CA ARG A 54 -1.32 -5.39 4.35
C ARG A 54 -1.18 -5.20 2.84
N ALA A 55 0.03 -5.26 2.30
CA ALA A 55 0.32 -5.18 0.88
C ALA A 55 -0.38 -6.30 0.07
N LYS A 56 -0.51 -7.52 0.63
CA LYS A 56 -1.14 -8.66 -0.06
C LYS A 56 -2.59 -8.37 -0.45
N GLY A 57 -3.42 -7.98 0.51
CA GLY A 57 -4.83 -7.66 0.27
C GLY A 57 -5.02 -6.37 -0.53
N TYR A 58 -4.02 -5.49 -0.54
CA TYR A 58 -4.05 -4.28 -1.34
C TYR A 58 -3.75 -4.55 -2.83
N CYS A 59 -2.71 -5.35 -3.11
CA CYS A 59 -2.38 -5.76 -4.48
C CYS A 59 -3.46 -6.65 -5.11
N GLN A 60 -4.18 -7.45 -4.32
CA GLN A 60 -5.33 -8.25 -4.79
C GLN A 60 -6.51 -7.40 -5.30
N ARG A 61 -6.63 -6.14 -4.85
CA ARG A 61 -7.71 -5.22 -5.29
C ARG A 61 -7.29 -4.29 -6.44
N LEU A 62 -6.04 -4.40 -6.88
CA LEU A 62 -5.43 -3.50 -7.87
C LEU A 62 -5.03 -4.21 -9.17
N HIS A 63 -4.79 -5.52 -9.09
CA HIS A 63 -4.70 -6.47 -10.19
C HIS A 63 -6.09 -6.65 -10.83
#